data_AF-A0A6A6GHH4-F1
#
_entry.id   AF-A0A6A6GHH4-F1
#
_cell.length_a   1.000
_cell.length_b   1.000
_cell.length_c   1.000
_cell.angle_alpha   90.00
_cell.angle_beta   90.00
_cell.angle_gamma   90.00
#
_symmetry.space_group_name_H-M   'P 1'
#
loop_
_entity.id
_entity.type
_entity.pdbx_description
1 polymer ?
#
loop_
_entity_poly.entity_id
_entity_poly.type
_entity_poly.pdbx_seq_one_letter_code
_entity_poly.pdbx_strand_id
1 'polypeptide(L)'
;MLPALVLAVGVLLLYRIIRTVRQYFALRDFGGHWTAGWTRLWLLRVNSSGRMNEYFRDINEKYGATARIAPHMLITTDPELYKRMNAVRSTFTRAEWYFALRLHPTRDNITSVIDEDVHSSIRSRMAPGYSGKENTSIESDVDSKVHNLFALIDKSYLSTSTTYRPIDLSRIITFFTLDVISQLAFGHEFGFMAKDSDPFGYLANLKEFLPAILVFGAYTELTKILRLPFMKAVLPKSTDKRGLGKVMGFAAERVGERFGDKPIVRKDMLGSFIKRGLTQEELESETLTQITAGSDSTASALRMTLHFVCTTPNVQARLFSEVHAAIAAGKVSRPIIKDSEARQLPYLQACIKEGLRMYPPVTGLLAKQVPPDGATIDGKFAPPGTWIGQNSWGMQRRKDIYGVDVDVFRPERWLPKDNSEAEKVRVGRMTETVGLVFGYGRFGCLGRGVATMELNKGLIEVRISPFLPDRGEVPFWRARTDSSSSFSFGTTSSPFPSPSRSTSCASASSSTRTCGSA
;
A
#
# COMPACT_ATOMS: atom_id res chain seq x y z
N MET A 1 -18.52 -39.41 -29.51
CA MET A 1 -18.25 -38.35 -28.50
C MET A 1 -16.77 -38.01 -28.37
N LEU A 2 -15.87 -39.00 -28.24
CA LEU A 2 -14.42 -38.75 -28.11
C LEU A 2 -13.76 -37.96 -29.26
N PRO A 3 -14.08 -38.21 -30.56
CA PRO A 3 -13.46 -37.46 -31.66
C PRO A 3 -13.86 -35.98 -31.70
N ALA A 4 -15.12 -35.68 -31.35
CA ALA A 4 -15.63 -34.31 -31.27
C ALA A 4 -15.00 -33.52 -30.11
N LEU A 5 -14.75 -34.18 -28.97
CA LEU A 5 -14.04 -33.59 -27.85
C LEU A 5 -12.58 -33.26 -28.19
N VAL A 6 -11.87 -34.19 -28.83
CA VAL A 6 -10.49 -33.99 -29.28
C VAL A 6 -10.41 -32.84 -30.28
N LEU A 7 -11.33 -32.77 -31.25
CA LEU A 7 -11.40 -31.67 -32.22
C LEU A 7 -11.68 -30.33 -31.52
N ALA A 8 -12.64 -30.27 -30.60
CA ALA A 8 -12.95 -29.06 -29.85
C ALA A 8 -11.77 -28.55 -29.02
N VAL A 9 -11.05 -29.45 -28.34
CA VAL A 9 -9.82 -29.13 -27.60
C VAL A 9 -8.74 -28.62 -28.56
N GLY A 10 -8.55 -29.28 -29.70
CA GLY A 10 -7.59 -28.87 -30.74
C GLY A 10 -7.87 -27.46 -31.26
N VAL A 11 -9.11 -27.15 -31.60
CA VAL A 11 -9.54 -25.81 -32.05
C VAL A 11 -9.30 -24.76 -30.97
N LEU A 12 -9.62 -25.07 -29.70
CA LEU A 12 -9.42 -24.14 -28.59
C LEU A 12 -7.94 -23.87 -28.34
N LEU A 13 -7.08 -24.89 -28.42
CA LEU A 13 -5.63 -24.74 -28.32
C LEU A 13 -5.07 -23.90 -29.47
N LEU A 14 -5.48 -24.17 -30.70
CA LEU A 14 -5.06 -23.40 -31.87
C LEU A 14 -5.47 -21.93 -31.76
N TYR A 15 -6.73 -21.67 -31.37
CA TYR A 15 -7.22 -20.31 -31.12
C TYR A 15 -6.39 -19.59 -30.06
N ARG A 16 -6.04 -20.27 -28.95
CA ARG A 16 -5.18 -19.72 -27.90
C ARG A 16 -3.77 -19.41 -28.40
N ILE A 17 -3.17 -20.30 -29.19
CA ILE A 17 -1.84 -20.11 -29.78
C ILE A 17 -1.85 -18.88 -30.71
N ILE A 18 -2.81 -18.81 -31.64
CA ILE A 18 -2.93 -17.69 -32.59
C ILE A 18 -3.10 -16.37 -31.83
N ARG A 19 -3.96 -16.35 -30.80
CA ARG A 19 -4.16 -15.16 -29.98
C ARG A 19 -2.87 -14.74 -29.26
N THR A 20 -2.15 -15.67 -28.65
CA THR A 20 -0.89 -15.38 -27.96
C THR A 20 0.18 -14.86 -28.92
N VAL A 21 0.32 -15.47 -30.11
CA VAL A 21 1.26 -15.00 -31.14
C VAL A 21 0.92 -13.58 -31.61
N ARG A 22 -0.37 -13.30 -31.88
CA ARG A 22 -0.82 -11.94 -32.24
C ARG A 22 -0.52 -10.92 -31.14
N GLN A 23 -0.82 -11.26 -29.89
CA GLN A 23 -0.52 -10.41 -28.73
C GLN A 23 0.99 -10.20 -28.56
N TYR A 24 1.80 -11.23 -28.80
CA TYR A 24 3.25 -11.15 -28.71
C TYR A 24 3.79 -10.07 -29.66
N PHE A 25 3.40 -10.13 -30.93
CA PHE A 25 3.80 -9.16 -31.95
C PHE A 25 3.25 -7.76 -31.67
N ALA A 26 2.00 -7.66 -31.21
CA ALA A 26 1.37 -6.37 -30.95
C ALA A 26 2.01 -5.58 -29.80
N LEU A 27 2.68 -6.25 -28.86
CA LEU A 27 3.40 -5.61 -27.76
C LEU A 27 4.93 -5.66 -27.93
N ARG A 28 5.46 -6.14 -29.07
CA ARG A 28 6.90 -6.50 -29.22
C ARG A 28 7.87 -5.38 -28.91
N ASP A 29 7.42 -4.14 -29.05
CA ASP A 29 8.21 -2.94 -28.78
C ASP A 29 8.38 -2.67 -27.28
N PHE A 30 7.55 -3.28 -26.44
CA PHE A 30 7.70 -3.29 -24.98
C PHE A 30 8.58 -4.47 -24.55
N GLY A 31 9.79 -4.16 -24.11
CA GLY A 31 10.71 -5.13 -23.52
C GLY A 31 10.18 -5.70 -22.21
N GLY A 32 10.67 -6.87 -21.80
CA GLY A 32 10.23 -7.56 -20.60
C GLY A 32 10.96 -8.88 -20.41
N HIS A 33 10.56 -9.66 -19.41
CA HIS A 33 11.10 -11.01 -19.22
C HIS A 33 10.83 -11.88 -20.47
N TRP A 34 11.79 -12.74 -20.85
CA TRP A 34 11.71 -13.49 -22.11
C TRP A 34 10.47 -14.40 -22.21
N THR A 35 9.97 -14.93 -21.09
CA THR A 35 8.72 -15.71 -21.06
C THR A 35 7.45 -14.84 -21.00
N ALA A 36 7.55 -13.56 -20.62
CA ALA A 36 6.40 -12.70 -20.41
C ALA A 36 5.61 -12.46 -21.70
N GLY A 37 6.23 -12.64 -22.86
CA GLY A 37 5.52 -12.56 -24.13
C GLY A 37 4.57 -13.74 -24.42
N TRP A 38 4.77 -14.88 -23.76
CA TRP A 38 4.12 -16.14 -24.10
C TRP A 38 3.23 -16.68 -22.97
N THR A 39 3.63 -16.45 -21.74
CA THR A 39 3.02 -17.07 -20.56
C THR A 39 3.04 -16.15 -19.34
N ARG A 40 2.08 -16.37 -18.44
CA ARG A 40 1.96 -15.69 -17.14
C ARG A 40 2.73 -16.38 -16.02
N LEU A 41 3.44 -17.47 -16.29
CA LEU A 41 4.18 -18.24 -15.27
C LEU A 41 5.25 -17.41 -14.56
N TRP A 42 5.92 -16.51 -15.29
CA TRP A 42 6.87 -15.58 -14.67
C TRP A 42 6.16 -14.62 -13.72
N LEU A 43 5.05 -14.02 -14.14
CA LEU A 43 4.26 -13.13 -13.28
C LEU A 43 3.76 -13.87 -12.02
N LEU A 44 3.30 -15.12 -12.16
CA LEU A 44 2.89 -15.94 -11.02
C LEU A 44 4.04 -16.19 -10.04
N ARG A 45 5.21 -16.58 -10.54
CA ARG A 45 6.40 -16.78 -9.72
C ARG A 45 6.79 -15.50 -8.99
N VAL A 46 6.76 -14.37 -9.69
CA VAL A 46 7.09 -13.05 -9.13
C VAL A 46 6.09 -12.65 -8.06
N ASN A 47 4.78 -12.77 -8.32
CA ASN A 47 3.73 -12.51 -7.34
C ASN A 47 3.89 -13.36 -6.08
N SER A 48 4.18 -14.65 -6.23
CA SER A 48 4.35 -15.58 -5.10
C SER A 48 5.72 -15.50 -4.40
N SER A 49 6.65 -14.67 -4.88
CA SER A 49 8.03 -14.64 -4.35
C SER A 49 8.19 -13.86 -3.04
N GLY A 50 7.20 -13.04 -2.66
CA GLY A 50 7.34 -12.05 -1.59
C GLY A 50 8.24 -10.85 -1.94
N ARG A 51 8.84 -10.82 -3.14
CA ARG A 51 9.75 -9.77 -3.65
C ARG A 51 9.24 -9.13 -4.94
N MET A 52 7.93 -9.18 -5.17
CA MET A 52 7.27 -8.71 -6.40
C MET A 52 7.68 -7.28 -6.79
N ASN A 53 7.75 -6.39 -5.81
CA ASN A 53 8.14 -4.99 -5.94
C ASN A 53 9.57 -4.81 -6.50
N GLU A 54 10.51 -5.68 -6.11
CA GLU A 54 11.90 -5.65 -6.59
C GLU A 54 11.99 -6.14 -8.02
N TYR A 55 11.38 -7.28 -8.34
CA TYR A 55 11.34 -7.79 -9.72
C TYR A 55 10.73 -6.78 -10.70
N PHE A 56 9.66 -6.10 -10.30
CA PHE A 56 9.04 -5.06 -11.13
C PHE A 56 9.94 -3.84 -11.30
N ARG A 57 10.63 -3.41 -10.24
CA ARG A 57 11.65 -2.34 -10.33
C ARG A 57 12.74 -2.74 -11.33
N ASP A 58 13.32 -3.93 -11.20
CA ASP A 58 14.40 -4.41 -12.07
C ASP A 58 13.97 -4.47 -13.54
N ILE A 59 12.74 -4.91 -13.79
CA ILE A 59 12.16 -4.94 -15.15
C ILE A 59 12.02 -3.54 -15.72
N ASN A 60 11.51 -2.57 -14.96
CA ASN A 60 11.38 -1.19 -15.44
C ASN A 60 12.74 -0.49 -15.58
N GLU A 61 13.71 -0.77 -14.70
CA GLU A 61 15.07 -0.25 -14.83
C GLU A 61 15.78 -0.78 -16.09
N LYS A 62 15.54 -2.06 -16.44
CA LYS A 62 16.18 -2.70 -17.60
C LYS A 62 15.51 -2.35 -18.94
N TYR A 63 14.19 -2.29 -18.99
CA TYR A 63 13.43 -2.19 -20.25
C TYR A 63 12.75 -0.82 -20.46
N GLY A 64 12.85 0.08 -19.48
CA GLY A 64 12.28 1.42 -19.51
C GLY A 64 11.04 1.59 -18.62
N ALA A 65 10.54 2.83 -18.59
CA ALA A 65 9.47 3.24 -17.68
C ALA A 65 8.22 2.35 -17.77
N THR A 66 7.90 1.86 -18.97
CA THR A 66 6.85 0.87 -19.23
C THR A 66 7.44 -0.42 -19.83
N ALA A 67 7.13 -1.56 -19.22
CA ALA A 67 7.68 -2.86 -19.61
C ALA A 67 6.62 -3.98 -19.57
N ARG A 68 6.85 -5.07 -20.32
CA ARG A 68 5.95 -6.22 -20.40
C ARG A 68 6.20 -7.21 -19.26
N ILE A 69 5.12 -7.59 -18.58
CA ILE A 69 5.14 -8.57 -17.46
C ILE A 69 4.34 -9.85 -17.76
N ALA A 70 3.44 -9.82 -18.74
CA ALA A 70 2.70 -10.98 -19.21
C ALA A 70 2.16 -10.72 -20.65
N PRO A 71 1.58 -11.73 -21.34
CA PRO A 71 1.32 -11.64 -22.79
C PRO A 71 0.45 -10.45 -23.22
N HIS A 72 -0.41 -9.96 -22.33
CA HIS A 72 -1.28 -8.80 -22.54
C HIS A 72 -1.19 -7.78 -21.39
N MET A 73 -0.11 -7.82 -20.59
CA MET A 73 0.06 -6.99 -19.40
C MET A 73 1.40 -6.24 -19.44
N LEU A 74 1.30 -4.93 -19.28
CA LEU A 74 2.40 -4.00 -19.08
C LEU A 74 2.42 -3.52 -17.63
N ILE A 75 3.56 -3.01 -17.19
CA ILE A 75 3.73 -2.36 -15.91
C ILE A 75 4.51 -1.05 -16.10
N THR A 76 4.07 0.02 -15.43
CA THR A 76 4.65 1.36 -15.59
C THR A 76 5.09 2.00 -14.28
N THR A 77 6.23 2.69 -14.33
CA THR A 77 6.72 3.61 -13.28
C THR A 77 6.47 5.08 -13.65
N ASP A 78 5.84 5.36 -14.79
CA ASP A 78 5.59 6.74 -15.24
C ASP A 78 4.41 7.39 -14.48
N PRO A 79 4.66 8.43 -13.66
CA PRO A 79 3.57 9.13 -12.97
C PRO A 79 2.62 9.85 -13.93
N GLU A 80 3.07 10.29 -15.10
CA GLU A 80 2.19 10.99 -16.05
C GLU A 80 1.22 10.01 -16.71
N LEU A 81 1.70 8.85 -17.17
CA LEU A 81 0.81 7.77 -17.62
C LEU A 81 -0.15 7.32 -16.52
N TYR A 82 0.32 7.17 -15.28
CA TYR A 82 -0.55 6.83 -14.16
C TYR A 82 -1.67 7.87 -13.96
N LYS A 83 -1.32 9.16 -13.94
CA LYS A 83 -2.28 10.26 -13.84
C LYS A 83 -3.25 10.25 -15.02
N ARG A 84 -2.76 10.08 -16.25
CA ARG A 84 -3.57 10.00 -17.48
C ARG A 84 -4.60 8.88 -17.41
N MET A 85 -4.18 7.66 -17.05
CA MET A 85 -5.07 6.50 -16.97
C MET A 85 -6.16 6.67 -15.90
N ASN A 86 -5.86 7.36 -14.80
CA ASN A 86 -6.76 7.55 -13.66
C ASN A 86 -7.54 8.88 -13.67
N ALA A 87 -7.30 9.76 -14.65
CA ALA A 87 -7.95 11.06 -14.76
C ALA A 87 -9.48 10.90 -14.86
N VAL A 88 -10.21 11.95 -14.44
CA VAL A 88 -11.69 11.95 -14.39
C VAL A 88 -12.32 11.67 -15.76
N ARG A 89 -11.73 12.20 -16.84
CA ARG A 89 -12.19 12.03 -18.23
C ARG A 89 -11.35 11.01 -19.00
N SER A 90 -10.65 10.12 -18.32
CA SER A 90 -9.84 9.09 -18.95
C SER A 90 -10.71 8.05 -19.66
N THR A 91 -10.30 7.66 -20.86
CA THR A 91 -10.91 6.56 -21.62
C THR A 91 -10.42 5.17 -21.15
N PHE A 92 -9.38 5.12 -20.32
CA PHE A 92 -8.92 3.86 -19.72
C PHE A 92 -9.88 3.41 -18.62
N THR A 93 -10.28 2.14 -18.62
CA THR A 93 -11.18 1.57 -17.60
C THR A 93 -10.41 0.68 -16.63
N ARG A 94 -11.03 0.31 -15.50
CA ARG A 94 -10.47 -0.74 -14.63
C ARG A 94 -10.43 -2.09 -15.36
N ALA A 95 -9.31 -2.80 -15.24
CA ALA A 95 -9.17 -4.15 -15.78
C ALA A 95 -9.80 -5.22 -14.87
N GLU A 96 -10.04 -6.43 -15.39
CA GLU A 96 -10.57 -7.56 -14.58
C GLU A 96 -9.64 -7.94 -13.40
N TRP A 97 -8.39 -7.45 -13.37
CA TRP A 97 -7.47 -7.59 -12.23
C TRP A 97 -8.13 -7.22 -10.89
N TYR A 98 -9.01 -6.21 -10.89
CA TYR A 98 -9.72 -5.76 -9.68
C TYR A 98 -10.67 -6.81 -9.08
N PHE A 99 -11.09 -7.84 -9.83
CA PHE A 99 -11.84 -8.96 -9.25
C PHE A 99 -11.05 -9.72 -8.19
N ALA A 100 -9.72 -9.65 -8.20
CA ALA A 100 -8.89 -10.22 -7.15
C ALA A 100 -9.06 -9.50 -5.80
N LEU A 101 -9.55 -8.26 -5.78
CA LEU A 101 -9.85 -7.48 -4.56
C LEU A 101 -11.27 -7.71 -4.04
N ARG A 102 -12.00 -8.65 -4.62
CA ARG A 102 -13.32 -9.02 -4.15
C ARG A 102 -13.20 -9.88 -2.90
N LEU A 103 -13.45 -9.26 -1.75
CA LEU A 103 -13.39 -9.94 -0.44
C LEU A 103 -14.64 -10.77 -0.14
N HIS A 104 -15.82 -10.37 -0.65
CA HIS A 104 -17.02 -11.20 -0.53
C HIS A 104 -17.11 -12.19 -1.71
N PRO A 105 -17.31 -13.50 -1.51
CA PRO A 105 -17.22 -14.49 -2.59
C PRO A 105 -18.10 -14.20 -3.81
N THR A 106 -19.26 -13.59 -3.59
CA THR A 106 -20.28 -13.36 -4.62
C THR A 106 -20.62 -11.89 -4.87
N ARG A 107 -20.15 -10.96 -4.03
CA ARG A 107 -20.57 -9.55 -4.08
C ARG A 107 -19.35 -8.66 -4.31
N ASP A 108 -19.50 -7.67 -5.18
CA ASP A 108 -18.46 -6.68 -5.41
C ASP A 108 -18.47 -5.60 -4.32
N ASN A 109 -17.37 -4.87 -4.21
CA ASN A 109 -17.20 -3.70 -3.36
C ASN A 109 -16.54 -2.58 -4.16
N ILE A 110 -16.39 -1.38 -3.57
CA ILE A 110 -15.84 -0.21 -4.24
C ILE A 110 -14.45 -0.44 -4.86
N THR A 111 -13.66 -1.38 -4.32
CA THR A 111 -12.35 -1.73 -4.91
C THR A 111 -12.45 -2.73 -6.04
N SER A 112 -13.42 -3.66 -6.04
CA SER A 112 -13.53 -4.71 -7.06
C SER A 112 -14.43 -4.36 -8.24
N VAL A 113 -15.34 -3.38 -8.09
CA VAL A 113 -16.18 -2.88 -9.18
C VAL A 113 -15.30 -2.30 -10.29
N ILE A 114 -15.51 -2.81 -11.51
CA ILE A 114 -14.84 -2.32 -12.74
C ILE A 114 -15.73 -1.46 -13.63
N ASP A 115 -17.05 -1.53 -13.43
CA ASP A 115 -17.99 -0.63 -14.09
C ASP A 115 -17.83 0.78 -13.50
N GLU A 116 -17.53 1.74 -14.36
CA GLU A 116 -17.14 3.08 -13.95
C GLU A 116 -18.32 3.88 -13.37
N ASP A 117 -19.52 3.66 -13.88
CA ASP A 117 -20.74 4.36 -13.44
C ASP A 117 -21.20 3.82 -12.08
N VAL A 118 -21.18 2.49 -11.92
CA VAL A 118 -21.47 1.84 -10.63
C VAL A 118 -20.43 2.27 -9.59
N HIS A 119 -19.14 2.26 -9.94
CA HIS A 119 -18.07 2.72 -9.04
C HIS A 119 -18.28 4.18 -8.64
N SER A 120 -18.56 5.07 -9.60
CA SER A 120 -18.81 6.49 -9.34
C SER A 120 -20.02 6.70 -8.41
N SER A 121 -21.10 5.96 -8.66
CA SER A 121 -22.32 5.98 -7.83
C SER A 121 -22.04 5.57 -6.38
N ILE A 122 -21.44 4.38 -6.16
CA ILE A 122 -21.09 3.90 -4.80
C ILE A 122 -20.15 4.90 -4.12
N ARG A 123 -19.10 5.35 -4.83
CA ARG A 123 -18.13 6.32 -4.31
C ARG A 123 -18.81 7.60 -3.83
N SER A 124 -19.72 8.16 -4.62
CA SER A 124 -20.40 9.41 -4.30
C SER A 124 -21.26 9.29 -3.04
N ARG A 125 -21.88 8.13 -2.82
CA ARG A 125 -22.68 7.82 -1.63
C ARG A 125 -21.80 7.59 -0.39
N MET A 126 -20.61 7.03 -0.54
CA MET A 126 -19.69 6.78 0.58
C MET A 126 -18.82 8.00 0.96
N ALA A 127 -18.48 8.88 0.02
CA ALA A 127 -17.55 9.98 0.27
C ALA A 127 -17.90 10.90 1.46
N PRO A 128 -19.18 11.26 1.73
CA PRO A 128 -19.54 12.09 2.87
C PRO A 128 -19.10 11.51 4.23
N GLY A 129 -19.22 10.20 4.43
CA GLY A 129 -18.82 9.52 5.67
C GLY A 129 -17.31 9.55 5.92
N TYR A 130 -16.50 9.60 4.86
CA TYR A 130 -15.03 9.75 4.95
C TYR A 130 -14.57 11.20 5.09
N SER A 131 -15.36 12.15 4.57
CA SER A 131 -14.96 13.56 4.50
C SER A 131 -15.04 14.32 5.83
N GLY A 132 -15.61 13.71 6.87
CA GLY A 132 -15.91 14.35 8.15
C GLY A 132 -17.19 15.20 8.15
N LYS A 133 -17.81 15.46 6.99
CA LYS A 133 -19.07 16.24 6.89
C LYS A 133 -20.25 15.56 7.59
N GLU A 134 -20.35 14.23 7.48
CA GLU A 134 -21.41 13.43 8.11
C GLU A 134 -20.90 12.57 9.27
N ASN A 135 -19.59 12.61 9.52
CA ASN A 135 -18.91 11.97 10.65
C ASN A 135 -17.98 12.99 11.31
N THR A 136 -18.57 13.89 12.10
CA THR A 136 -17.85 15.05 12.65
C THR A 136 -16.90 14.68 13.80
N SER A 137 -17.01 13.47 14.34
CA SER A 137 -16.19 13.00 15.47
C SER A 137 -14.87 12.35 15.04
N ILE A 138 -14.55 12.28 13.74
CA ILE A 138 -13.35 11.57 13.24
C ILE A 138 -12.09 11.92 14.01
N GLU A 139 -11.80 13.21 14.20
CA GLU A 139 -10.58 13.62 14.90
C GLU A 139 -10.62 13.25 16.38
N SER A 140 -11.73 13.53 17.09
CA SER A 140 -11.89 13.15 18.49
C SER A 140 -11.85 11.64 18.73
N ASP A 141 -12.35 10.84 17.78
CA ASP A 141 -12.29 9.38 17.83
C ASP A 141 -10.84 8.91 17.66
N VAL A 142 -10.08 9.51 16.73
CA VAL A 142 -8.64 9.24 16.58
C VAL A 142 -7.87 9.67 17.84
N ASP A 143 -8.19 10.82 18.44
CA ASP A 143 -7.62 11.30 19.70
C ASP A 143 -7.81 10.27 20.81
N SER A 144 -9.04 9.76 20.96
CA SER A 144 -9.36 8.71 21.93
C SER A 144 -8.49 7.47 21.73
N LYS A 145 -8.25 7.06 20.48
CA LYS A 145 -7.42 5.87 20.21
C LYS A 145 -5.92 6.13 20.39
N VAL A 146 -5.45 7.35 20.12
CA VAL A 146 -4.06 7.75 20.46
C VAL A 146 -3.88 7.71 21.98
N HIS A 147 -4.85 8.18 22.75
CA HIS A 147 -4.82 8.08 24.21
C HIS A 147 -4.80 6.63 24.69
N ASN A 148 -5.61 5.75 24.09
CA ASN A 148 -5.61 4.32 24.44
C ASN A 148 -4.28 3.63 24.12
N LEU A 149 -3.62 4.04 23.02
CA LEU A 149 -2.29 3.57 22.68
C LEU A 149 -1.27 3.94 23.77
N PHE A 150 -1.34 5.16 24.30
CA PHE A 150 -0.49 5.58 25.42
C PHE A 150 -0.77 4.78 26.69
N ALA A 151 -2.05 4.65 27.05
CA ALA A 151 -2.45 3.89 28.22
C ALA A 151 -1.95 2.45 28.15
N LEU A 152 -1.95 1.82 26.96
CA LEU A 152 -1.39 0.49 26.77
C LEU A 152 0.13 0.45 26.95
N ILE A 153 0.86 1.40 26.33
CA ILE A 153 2.31 1.48 26.46
C ILE A 153 2.71 1.70 27.92
N ASP A 154 2.08 2.66 28.59
CA ASP A 154 2.37 3.03 29.97
C ASP A 154 2.08 1.88 30.94
N LYS A 155 0.96 1.18 30.74
CA LYS A 155 0.55 0.06 31.60
C LYS A 155 1.41 -1.20 31.40
N SER A 156 1.74 -1.54 30.16
CA SER A 156 2.24 -2.88 29.83
C SER A 156 3.72 -2.90 29.40
N TYR A 157 4.24 -1.83 28.81
CA TYR A 157 5.50 -1.83 28.06
C TYR A 157 6.59 -0.91 28.61
N LEU A 158 6.35 -0.18 29.71
CA LEU A 158 7.41 0.59 30.36
C LEU A 158 8.47 -0.34 30.98
N SER A 159 9.72 -0.12 30.59
CA SER A 159 10.86 -0.76 31.24
C SER A 159 11.15 -0.08 32.58
N THR A 160 11.55 -0.86 33.58
CA THR A 160 12.07 -0.35 34.85
C THR A 160 13.58 -0.47 34.88
N SER A 161 14.23 0.06 35.94
CA SER A 161 15.68 -0.13 36.15
C SER A 161 16.10 -1.59 36.26
N THR A 162 15.16 -2.48 36.61
CA THR A 162 15.40 -3.91 36.84
C THR A 162 14.82 -4.81 35.74
N THR A 163 13.82 -4.34 35.00
CA THR A 163 13.09 -5.16 34.03
C THR A 163 12.99 -4.44 32.70
N TYR A 164 13.69 -4.96 31.70
CA TYR A 164 13.53 -4.55 30.31
C TYR A 164 12.26 -5.18 29.71
N ARG A 165 11.40 -4.35 29.12
CA ARG A 165 10.16 -4.79 28.44
C ARG A 165 10.21 -4.37 26.97
N PRO A 166 10.51 -5.29 26.03
CA PRO A 166 10.47 -4.97 24.61
C PRO A 166 9.03 -4.79 24.13
N ILE A 167 8.83 -3.87 23.18
CA ILE A 167 7.55 -3.63 22.51
C ILE A 167 7.67 -3.99 21.02
N ASP A 168 6.73 -4.82 20.54
CA ASP A 168 6.55 -5.02 19.10
C ASP A 168 5.67 -3.88 18.56
N LEU A 169 6.33 -2.81 18.10
CA LEU A 169 5.65 -1.66 17.51
C LEU A 169 4.85 -2.04 16.26
N SER A 170 5.26 -3.07 15.49
CA SER A 170 4.44 -3.48 14.33
C SER A 170 3.10 -4.01 14.79
N ARG A 171 3.06 -4.84 15.82
CA ARG A 171 1.80 -5.38 16.37
C ARG A 171 0.93 -4.28 16.96
N ILE A 172 1.52 -3.44 17.80
CA ILE A 172 0.79 -2.40 18.54
C ILE A 172 0.23 -1.33 17.60
N ILE A 173 0.99 -0.91 16.58
CA ILE A 173 0.48 0.02 15.57
C ILE A 173 -0.66 -0.60 14.75
N THR A 174 -0.60 -1.90 14.42
CA THR A 174 -1.74 -2.55 13.78
C THR A 174 -2.98 -2.57 14.69
N PHE A 175 -2.83 -2.85 15.99
CA PHE A 175 -3.94 -2.77 16.95
C PHE A 175 -4.54 -1.37 17.03
N PHE A 176 -3.69 -0.33 17.06
CA PHE A 176 -4.13 1.06 17.02
C PHE A 176 -5.00 1.35 15.79
N THR A 177 -4.51 1.04 14.59
CA THR A 177 -5.28 1.30 13.34
C THR A 177 -6.57 0.48 13.23
N LEU A 178 -6.60 -0.74 13.77
CA LEU A 178 -7.81 -1.58 13.82
C LEU A 178 -8.86 -0.98 14.75
N ASP A 179 -8.45 -0.49 15.92
CA ASP A 179 -9.34 0.18 16.87
C ASP A 179 -9.79 1.56 16.34
N VAL A 180 -8.96 2.28 15.58
CA VAL A 180 -9.35 3.52 14.89
C VAL A 180 -10.41 3.23 13.83
N ILE A 181 -10.14 2.36 12.85
CA ILE A 181 -11.09 2.12 11.76
C ILE A 181 -12.41 1.54 12.28
N SER A 182 -12.36 0.69 13.31
CA SER A 182 -13.59 0.14 13.90
C SER A 182 -14.43 1.21 14.61
N GLN A 183 -13.80 2.09 15.38
CA GLN A 183 -14.48 3.24 15.98
C GLN A 183 -15.11 4.13 14.91
N LEU A 184 -14.34 4.50 13.88
CA LEU A 184 -14.82 5.42 12.84
C LEU A 184 -15.93 4.82 11.96
N ALA A 185 -15.83 3.51 11.66
CA ALA A 185 -16.76 2.85 10.77
C ALA A 185 -18.06 2.44 11.47
N PHE A 186 -17.97 1.95 12.72
CA PHE A 186 -19.09 1.31 13.44
C PHE A 186 -19.48 2.03 14.73
N GLY A 187 -18.78 3.10 15.12
CA GLY A 187 -19.01 3.81 16.37
C GLY A 187 -18.65 3.00 17.61
N HIS A 188 -17.85 1.95 17.47
CA HIS A 188 -17.39 1.09 18.57
C HIS A 188 -16.07 0.40 18.19
N GLU A 189 -15.05 0.52 19.04
CA GLU A 189 -13.77 -0.15 18.84
C GLU A 189 -13.83 -1.67 19.01
N PHE A 190 -12.91 -2.39 18.38
CA PHE A 190 -12.83 -3.85 18.51
C PHE A 190 -12.08 -4.30 19.78
N GLY A 191 -11.36 -3.38 20.42
CA GLY A 191 -10.70 -3.59 21.70
C GLY A 191 -9.38 -4.34 21.58
N PHE A 192 -8.68 -4.20 20.45
CA PHE A 192 -7.35 -4.78 20.25
C PHE A 192 -6.35 -4.22 21.25
N MET A 193 -6.33 -2.91 21.45
CA MET A 193 -5.44 -2.27 22.43
C MET A 193 -5.86 -2.57 23.87
N ALA A 194 -7.16 -2.52 24.17
CA ALA A 194 -7.67 -2.77 25.52
C ALA A 194 -7.34 -4.18 26.03
N LYS A 195 -7.37 -5.18 25.14
CA LYS A 195 -7.06 -6.58 25.44
C LYS A 195 -5.61 -6.97 25.15
N ASP A 196 -4.81 -6.07 24.57
CA ASP A 196 -3.45 -6.32 24.07
C ASP A 196 -3.32 -7.67 23.32
N SER A 197 -4.30 -7.94 22.46
CA SER A 197 -4.43 -9.22 21.75
C SER A 197 -5.22 -9.06 20.45
N ASP A 198 -5.23 -10.12 19.64
CA ASP A 198 -6.04 -10.22 18.43
C ASP A 198 -7.31 -11.04 18.71
N PRO A 199 -8.36 -10.45 19.32
CA PRO A 199 -9.55 -11.20 19.75
C PRO A 199 -10.29 -11.86 18.58
N PHE A 200 -10.10 -11.36 17.36
CA PHE A 200 -10.78 -11.85 16.17
C PHE A 200 -9.90 -12.78 15.32
N GLY A 201 -8.63 -12.97 15.66
CA GLY A 201 -7.67 -13.70 14.81
C GLY A 201 -7.48 -13.01 13.45
N TYR A 202 -7.73 -11.70 13.37
CA TYR A 202 -7.68 -10.90 12.16
C TYR A 202 -6.32 -11.00 11.46
N LEU A 203 -5.21 -10.89 12.22
CA LEU A 203 -3.86 -10.92 11.67
C LEU A 203 -3.52 -12.28 11.04
N ALA A 204 -3.97 -13.36 11.67
CA ALA A 204 -3.79 -14.70 11.14
C ALA A 204 -4.63 -14.90 9.86
N ASN A 205 -5.91 -14.50 9.91
CA ASN A 205 -6.84 -14.63 8.79
C ASN A 205 -6.38 -13.82 7.57
N LEU A 206 -5.81 -12.62 7.77
CA LEU A 206 -5.26 -11.79 6.71
C LEU A 206 -4.14 -12.50 5.93
N LYS A 207 -3.21 -13.14 6.65
CA LYS A 207 -2.09 -13.88 6.04
C LYS A 207 -2.57 -15.06 5.19
N GLU A 208 -3.69 -15.68 5.55
CA GLU A 208 -4.23 -16.85 4.85
C GLU A 208 -4.81 -16.50 3.46
N PHE A 209 -5.41 -15.32 3.26
CA PHE A 209 -6.05 -14.99 1.98
C PHE A 209 -5.20 -14.13 1.02
N LEU A 210 -4.15 -13.45 1.49
CA LEU A 210 -3.26 -12.66 0.63
C LEU A 210 -2.66 -13.47 -0.55
N PRO A 211 -2.20 -14.73 -0.37
CA PRO A 211 -1.73 -15.54 -1.50
C PRO A 211 -2.81 -15.75 -2.57
N ALA A 212 -4.08 -15.88 -2.19
CA ALA A 212 -5.17 -16.06 -3.13
C ALA A 212 -5.36 -14.81 -4.01
N ILE A 213 -5.27 -13.61 -3.43
CA ILE A 213 -5.32 -12.33 -4.18
C ILE A 213 -4.20 -12.28 -5.23
N LEU A 214 -2.98 -12.70 -4.86
CA LEU A 214 -1.82 -12.69 -5.76
C LEU A 214 -1.99 -13.66 -6.94
N VAL A 215 -2.55 -14.84 -6.68
CA VAL A 215 -2.86 -15.84 -7.73
C VAL A 215 -3.99 -15.35 -8.62
N PHE A 216 -5.11 -14.86 -8.06
CA PHE A 216 -6.24 -14.35 -8.83
C PHE A 216 -5.88 -13.10 -9.64
N GLY A 217 -4.97 -12.26 -9.12
CA GLY A 217 -4.44 -11.11 -9.87
C GLY A 217 -3.63 -11.53 -11.10
N ALA A 218 -2.90 -12.65 -11.05
CA ALA A 218 -2.20 -13.19 -12.21
C ALA A 218 -3.16 -13.95 -13.16
N TYR A 219 -4.14 -14.68 -12.61
CA TYR A 219 -5.10 -15.50 -13.35
C TYR A 219 -6.53 -15.16 -12.97
N THR A 220 -7.04 -14.04 -13.50
CA THR A 220 -8.39 -13.54 -13.20
C THR A 220 -9.48 -14.51 -13.64
N GLU A 221 -9.21 -15.38 -14.63
CA GLU A 221 -10.15 -16.39 -15.09
C GLU A 221 -10.51 -17.42 -14.01
N LEU A 222 -9.64 -17.62 -13.01
CA LEU A 222 -9.94 -18.50 -11.88
C LEU A 222 -11.09 -17.94 -11.03
N THR A 223 -11.30 -16.62 -11.01
CA THR A 223 -12.46 -16.02 -10.34
C THR A 223 -13.79 -16.41 -11.00
N LYS A 224 -13.78 -16.72 -12.30
CA LYS A 224 -14.95 -17.20 -13.04
C LYS A 224 -15.30 -18.63 -12.65
N ILE A 225 -14.30 -19.45 -12.32
CA ILE A 225 -14.48 -20.82 -11.82
C ILE A 225 -15.20 -20.80 -10.46
N LEU A 226 -14.85 -19.86 -9.58
CA LEU A 226 -15.50 -19.72 -8.26
C LEU A 226 -17.02 -19.42 -8.36
N ARG A 227 -17.51 -18.91 -9.49
CA ARG A 227 -18.94 -18.63 -9.71
C ARG A 227 -19.74 -19.87 -10.14
N LEU A 228 -19.07 -20.99 -10.44
CA LEU A 228 -19.76 -22.21 -10.85
C LEU A 228 -20.60 -22.77 -9.69
N PRO A 229 -21.79 -23.32 -9.96
CA PRO A 229 -22.74 -23.71 -8.91
C PRO A 229 -22.19 -24.73 -7.92
N PHE A 230 -21.31 -25.64 -8.36
CA PHE A 230 -20.67 -26.63 -7.50
C PHE A 230 -19.57 -26.04 -6.59
N MET A 231 -18.96 -24.91 -6.97
CA MET A 231 -17.94 -24.24 -6.15
C MET A 231 -18.55 -23.54 -4.93
N LYS A 232 -19.86 -23.24 -4.95
CA LYS A 232 -20.57 -22.59 -3.83
C LYS A 232 -20.41 -23.32 -2.50
N ALA A 233 -20.26 -24.64 -2.51
CA ALA A 233 -20.09 -25.44 -1.30
C ALA A 233 -18.73 -25.23 -0.62
N VAL A 234 -17.71 -24.80 -1.37
CA VAL A 234 -16.31 -24.63 -0.93
C VAL A 234 -15.97 -23.16 -0.65
N LEU A 235 -16.87 -22.23 -0.99
CA LEU A 235 -16.66 -20.80 -0.73
C LEU A 235 -16.79 -20.49 0.77
N PRO A 236 -16.01 -19.51 1.27
CA PRO A 236 -16.15 -19.04 2.64
C PRO A 236 -17.57 -18.58 2.95
N LYS A 237 -18.06 -18.92 4.14
CA LYS A 237 -19.37 -18.52 4.66
C LYS A 237 -19.20 -17.60 5.86
N SER A 238 -20.15 -16.70 6.07
CA SER A 238 -20.19 -15.82 7.26
C SER A 238 -20.25 -16.59 8.59
N THR A 239 -20.64 -17.86 8.55
CA THR A 239 -20.67 -18.77 9.70
C THR A 239 -19.33 -19.44 10.02
N ASP A 240 -18.32 -19.30 9.13
CA ASP A 240 -17.04 -19.97 9.34
C ASP A 240 -16.28 -19.34 10.50
N LYS A 241 -15.65 -20.18 11.33
CA LYS A 241 -14.97 -19.72 12.55
C LYS A 241 -13.53 -19.25 12.31
N ARG A 242 -13.03 -19.29 11.08
CA ARG A 242 -11.65 -18.95 10.67
C ARG A 242 -11.62 -18.29 9.30
N GLY A 243 -10.49 -17.69 8.96
CA GLY A 243 -10.23 -17.07 7.66
C GLY A 243 -11.18 -15.92 7.34
N LEU A 244 -11.40 -15.72 6.04
CA LEU A 244 -12.29 -14.68 5.50
C LEU A 244 -13.74 -14.81 6.00
N GLY A 245 -14.24 -16.03 6.22
CA GLY A 245 -15.61 -16.25 6.66
C GLY A 245 -15.90 -15.70 8.07
N LYS A 246 -14.91 -15.73 8.99
CA LYS A 246 -15.05 -15.08 10.31
C LYS A 246 -15.18 -13.56 10.19
N VAL A 247 -14.41 -12.96 9.29
CA VAL A 247 -14.48 -11.52 9.02
C VAL A 247 -15.82 -11.15 8.37
N MET A 248 -16.36 -12.03 7.52
CA MET A 248 -17.71 -11.92 6.94
C MET A 248 -18.82 -11.98 7.99
N GLY A 249 -18.76 -12.94 8.92
CA GLY A 249 -19.72 -13.03 10.02
C GLY A 249 -19.73 -11.76 10.87
N PHE A 250 -18.53 -11.27 11.19
CA PHE A 250 -18.38 -10.03 11.93
C PHE A 250 -18.98 -8.81 11.18
N ALA A 251 -18.68 -8.68 9.88
CA ALA A 251 -19.24 -7.62 9.04
C ALA A 251 -20.78 -7.68 8.99
N ALA A 252 -21.33 -8.88 8.76
CA ALA A 252 -22.77 -9.10 8.72
C ALA A 252 -23.45 -8.77 10.06
N GLU A 253 -22.83 -9.11 11.19
CA GLU A 253 -23.33 -8.78 12.51
C GLU A 253 -23.40 -7.26 12.73
N ARG A 254 -22.31 -6.53 12.45
CA ARG A 254 -22.25 -5.07 12.62
C ARG A 254 -23.20 -4.32 11.69
N VAL A 255 -23.37 -4.81 10.48
CA VAL A 255 -24.33 -4.23 9.53
C VAL A 255 -25.75 -4.58 9.96
N GLY A 256 -26.03 -5.84 10.33
CA GLY A 256 -27.35 -6.31 10.75
C GLY A 256 -27.94 -5.54 11.94
N GLU A 257 -27.10 -5.10 12.89
CA GLU A 257 -27.48 -4.21 14.00
C GLU A 257 -28.12 -2.87 13.55
N ARG A 258 -27.91 -2.47 12.30
CA ARG A 258 -28.39 -1.22 11.72
C ARG A 258 -29.70 -1.38 10.94
N PHE A 259 -30.15 -2.61 10.76
CA PHE A 259 -31.35 -2.97 10.02
C PHE A 259 -32.31 -3.78 10.92
N GLY A 260 -33.54 -4.01 10.46
CA GLY A 260 -34.58 -4.72 11.22
C GLY A 260 -35.47 -3.81 12.08
N ASP A 261 -36.18 -4.41 13.03
CA ASP A 261 -37.29 -3.75 13.76
C ASP A 261 -36.85 -2.67 14.75
N LYS A 262 -35.61 -2.73 15.25
CA LYS A 262 -35.02 -1.76 16.19
C LYS A 262 -33.61 -1.35 15.76
N PRO A 263 -33.47 -0.58 14.67
CA PRO A 263 -32.16 -0.28 14.11
C PRO A 263 -31.35 0.67 15.01
N ILE A 264 -30.08 0.35 15.21
CA ILE A 264 -29.15 1.20 15.96
C ILE A 264 -28.68 2.36 15.06
N VAL A 265 -29.09 3.59 15.38
CA VAL A 265 -28.65 4.79 14.65
C VAL A 265 -27.43 5.40 15.34
N ARG A 266 -26.34 5.59 14.60
CA ARG A 266 -25.14 6.30 15.05
C ARG A 266 -24.63 7.24 13.97
N LYS A 267 -23.86 8.24 14.38
CA LYS A 267 -23.19 9.19 13.47
C LYS A 267 -21.77 8.71 13.17
N ASP A 268 -21.66 7.62 12.44
CA ASP A 268 -20.41 7.00 11.98
C ASP A 268 -20.42 6.83 10.44
N MET A 269 -19.39 6.22 9.86
CA MET A 269 -19.36 5.99 8.41
C MET A 269 -20.55 5.13 7.94
N LEU A 270 -20.87 4.07 8.68
CA LEU A 270 -21.98 3.18 8.33
C LEU A 270 -23.33 3.92 8.34
N GLY A 271 -23.58 4.74 9.36
CA GLY A 271 -24.76 5.60 9.44
C GLY A 271 -24.85 6.61 8.28
N SER A 272 -23.72 7.20 7.88
CA SER A 272 -23.67 8.06 6.69
C SER A 272 -24.04 7.29 5.42
N PHE A 273 -23.52 6.08 5.24
CA PHE A 273 -23.78 5.30 4.03
C PHE A 273 -25.24 4.84 3.94
N ILE A 274 -25.85 4.45 5.06
CA ILE A 274 -27.27 4.12 5.16
C ILE A 274 -28.11 5.34 4.77
N LYS A 275 -27.79 6.53 5.31
CA LYS A 275 -28.48 7.79 4.96
C LYS A 275 -28.37 8.12 3.47
N ARG A 276 -27.29 7.69 2.82
CA ARG A 276 -27.05 7.85 1.37
C ARG A 276 -27.63 6.72 0.53
N GLY A 277 -28.38 5.79 1.13
CA GLY A 277 -29.14 4.75 0.44
C GLY A 277 -28.31 3.55 0.02
N LEU A 278 -27.22 3.22 0.73
CA LEU A 278 -26.59 1.91 0.55
C LEU A 278 -27.47 0.82 1.17
N THR A 279 -27.65 -0.27 0.43
CA THR A 279 -28.44 -1.43 0.92
C THR A 279 -27.65 -2.22 1.96
N GLN A 280 -28.35 -3.04 2.75
CA GLN A 280 -27.71 -3.94 3.70
C GLN A 280 -26.64 -4.83 3.02
N GLU A 281 -26.93 -5.39 1.85
CA GLU A 281 -26.00 -6.24 1.13
C GLU A 281 -24.76 -5.49 0.60
N GLU A 282 -24.95 -4.26 0.12
CA GLU A 282 -23.84 -3.39 -0.28
C GLU A 282 -22.94 -3.13 0.94
N LEU A 283 -23.53 -2.79 2.08
CA LEU A 283 -22.80 -2.47 3.31
C LEU A 283 -22.03 -3.65 3.88
N GLU A 284 -22.56 -4.88 3.80
CA GLU A 284 -21.83 -6.09 4.22
C GLU A 284 -20.53 -6.27 3.41
N SER A 285 -20.58 -6.02 2.10
CA SER A 285 -19.42 -6.11 1.20
C SER A 285 -18.43 -4.96 1.41
N GLU A 286 -18.95 -3.73 1.55
CA GLU A 286 -18.12 -2.55 1.80
C GLU A 286 -17.43 -2.62 3.16
N THR A 287 -18.12 -3.10 4.20
CA THR A 287 -17.59 -3.25 5.57
C THR A 287 -16.32 -4.11 5.61
N LEU A 288 -16.30 -5.22 4.87
CA LEU A 288 -15.10 -6.06 4.72
C LEU A 288 -13.92 -5.27 4.15
N THR A 289 -14.21 -4.43 3.16
CA THR A 289 -13.23 -3.57 2.50
C THR A 289 -12.76 -2.46 3.43
N GLN A 290 -13.63 -1.87 4.23
CA GLN A 290 -13.26 -0.84 5.20
C GLN A 290 -12.30 -1.38 6.27
N ILE A 291 -12.63 -2.52 6.88
CA ILE A 291 -11.81 -3.13 7.93
C ILE A 291 -10.43 -3.47 7.39
N THR A 292 -10.36 -4.09 6.20
CA THR A 292 -9.09 -4.53 5.61
C THR A 292 -8.25 -3.41 5.03
N ALA A 293 -8.85 -2.53 4.22
CA ALA A 293 -8.11 -1.44 3.59
C ALA A 293 -7.76 -0.33 4.59
N GLY A 294 -8.62 -0.05 5.57
CA GLY A 294 -8.44 1.05 6.53
C GLY A 294 -7.41 0.77 7.63
N SER A 295 -7.20 -0.51 7.99
CA SER A 295 -6.23 -0.88 9.03
C SER A 295 -4.82 -1.08 8.47
N ASP A 296 -4.63 -2.08 7.60
CA ASP A 296 -3.31 -2.57 7.22
C ASP A 296 -2.48 -1.56 6.41
N SER A 297 -3.14 -0.71 5.61
CA SER A 297 -2.46 0.31 4.80
C SER A 297 -1.87 1.43 5.65
N THR A 298 -2.66 1.99 6.57
CA THR A 298 -2.21 3.02 7.51
C THR A 298 -1.17 2.43 8.48
N ALA A 299 -1.41 1.22 8.99
CA ALA A 299 -0.46 0.54 9.87
C ALA A 299 0.90 0.36 9.18
N SER A 300 0.90 -0.03 7.91
CA SER A 300 2.13 -0.19 7.12
C SER A 300 2.87 1.12 6.91
N ALA A 301 2.16 2.20 6.58
CA ALA A 301 2.77 3.52 6.45
C ALA A 301 3.38 3.99 7.78
N LEU A 302 2.62 3.90 8.88
CA LEU A 302 3.04 4.39 10.18
C LEU A 302 4.21 3.57 10.74
N ARG A 303 4.12 2.23 10.74
CA ARG A 303 5.17 1.36 11.28
C ARG A 303 6.49 1.50 10.51
N MET A 304 6.44 1.63 9.18
CA MET A 304 7.66 1.74 8.38
C MET A 304 8.27 3.14 8.50
N THR A 305 7.45 4.19 8.58
CA THR A 305 7.95 5.53 8.87
C THR A 305 8.61 5.59 10.24
N LEU A 306 7.97 5.03 11.27
CA LEU A 306 8.56 4.88 12.61
C LEU A 306 9.87 4.09 12.56
N HIS A 307 9.90 2.95 11.86
CA HIS A 307 11.12 2.15 11.70
C HIS A 307 12.28 2.97 11.14
N PHE A 308 12.06 3.72 10.06
CA PHE A 308 13.09 4.56 9.44
C PHE A 308 13.54 5.70 10.35
N VAL A 309 12.61 6.36 11.05
CA VAL A 309 12.94 7.41 12.03
C VAL A 309 13.77 6.84 13.17
N CYS A 310 13.35 5.72 13.76
CA CYS A 310 14.03 5.06 14.87
C CYS A 310 15.42 4.52 14.52
N THR A 311 15.65 4.18 13.24
CA THR A 311 16.94 3.66 12.75
C THR A 311 17.84 4.74 12.18
N THR A 312 17.38 6.01 12.18
CA THR A 312 18.14 7.15 11.65
C THR A 312 18.26 8.24 12.73
N PRO A 313 19.29 8.18 13.62
CA PRO A 313 19.37 9.03 14.81
C PRO A 313 19.28 10.53 14.54
N ASN A 314 19.89 11.02 13.47
CA ASN A 314 19.86 12.45 13.11
C ASN A 314 18.44 12.91 12.73
N VAL A 315 17.69 12.07 12.01
CA VAL A 315 16.30 12.36 11.65
C VAL A 315 15.43 12.34 12.90
N GLN A 316 15.62 11.35 13.78
CA GLN A 316 14.90 11.30 15.04
C GLN A 316 15.14 12.56 15.87
N ALA A 317 16.40 12.93 16.10
CA ALA A 317 16.76 14.09 16.90
C ALA A 317 16.12 15.36 16.33
N ARG A 318 16.21 15.57 15.01
CA ARG A 318 15.64 16.74 14.35
C ARG A 318 14.12 16.80 14.43
N LEU A 319 13.43 15.67 14.23
CA LEU A 319 11.98 15.59 14.38
C LEU A 319 11.56 15.95 15.81
N PHE A 320 12.27 15.43 16.82
CA PHE A 320 11.97 15.72 18.22
C PHE A 320 12.24 17.19 18.55
N SER A 321 13.35 17.76 18.09
CA SER A 321 13.65 19.19 18.27
C SER A 321 12.56 20.09 17.67
N GLU A 322 12.08 19.80 16.46
CA GLU A 322 10.97 20.55 15.85
C GLU A 322 9.71 20.52 16.73
N VAL A 323 9.33 19.32 17.19
CA VAL A 323 8.11 19.17 18.00
C VAL A 323 8.26 19.84 19.37
N HIS A 324 9.39 19.67 20.06
CA HIS A 324 9.65 20.33 21.34
C HIS A 324 9.64 21.85 21.22
N ALA A 325 10.26 22.40 20.17
CA ALA A 325 10.23 23.83 19.90
C ALA A 325 8.80 24.34 19.64
N ALA A 326 7.99 23.57 18.92
CA ALA A 326 6.59 23.93 18.66
C ALA A 326 5.73 23.89 19.94
N ILE A 327 5.95 22.92 20.85
CA ILE A 327 5.30 22.87 22.16
C ILE A 327 5.70 24.09 23.00
N ALA A 328 7.00 24.39 23.11
CA ALA A 328 7.51 25.52 23.88
C ALA A 328 6.97 26.87 23.36
N ALA A 329 6.74 26.97 22.05
CA ALA A 329 6.14 28.14 21.42
C ALA A 329 4.61 28.19 21.50
N GLY A 330 3.95 27.24 22.17
CA GLY A 330 2.48 27.17 22.26
C GLY A 330 1.76 26.91 20.93
N LYS A 331 2.46 26.34 19.93
CA LYS A 331 1.92 26.05 18.59
C LYS A 331 1.28 24.66 18.47
N VAL A 332 1.43 23.84 19.51
CA VAL A 332 0.95 22.45 19.56
C VAL A 332 0.11 22.27 20.81
N SER A 333 -1.14 21.83 20.62
CA SER A 333 -2.06 21.48 21.69
C SER A 333 -1.61 20.22 22.43
N ARG A 334 -1.99 20.12 23.71
CA ARG A 334 -1.74 18.97 24.60
C ARG A 334 -3.03 18.58 25.33
N PRO A 335 -3.21 17.32 25.75
CA PRO A 335 -2.24 16.21 25.71
C PRO A 335 -1.93 15.66 24.31
N ILE A 336 -2.85 15.85 23.37
CA ILE A 336 -2.74 15.35 21.99
C ILE A 336 -2.75 16.53 21.01
N ILE A 337 -1.84 16.50 20.04
CA ILE A 337 -1.75 17.49 18.95
C ILE A 337 -2.99 17.45 18.06
N LYS A 338 -3.47 18.59 17.58
CA LYS A 338 -4.51 18.62 16.54
C LYS A 338 -3.93 18.30 15.17
N ASP A 339 -4.70 17.68 14.29
CA ASP A 339 -4.27 17.39 12.91
C ASP A 339 -3.86 18.66 12.16
N SER A 340 -4.60 19.75 12.36
CA SER A 340 -4.31 21.05 11.76
C SER A 340 -2.96 21.63 12.20
N GLU A 341 -2.54 21.38 13.44
CA GLU A 341 -1.25 21.81 14.00
C GLU A 341 -0.12 20.93 13.49
N ALA A 342 -0.31 19.60 13.47
CA ALA A 342 0.66 18.64 12.96
C ALA A 342 1.01 18.89 11.47
N ARG A 343 0.04 19.33 10.67
CA ARG A 343 0.25 19.75 9.27
C ARG A 343 1.17 20.96 9.12
N GLN A 344 1.31 21.78 10.15
CA GLN A 344 2.19 22.97 10.13
C GLN A 344 3.63 22.67 10.53
N LEU A 345 3.97 21.41 10.87
CA LEU A 345 5.32 21.00 11.25
C LEU A 345 6.08 20.48 10.00
N PRO A 346 6.97 21.28 9.39
CA PRO A 346 7.51 20.94 8.07
C PRO A 346 8.35 19.66 8.06
N TYR A 347 9.13 19.41 9.11
CA TYR A 347 9.97 18.22 9.19
C TYR A 347 9.15 16.96 9.50
N LEU A 348 8.08 17.05 10.30
CA LEU A 348 7.10 15.98 10.41
C LEU A 348 6.52 15.60 9.03
N GLN A 349 6.04 16.61 8.28
CA GLN A 349 5.47 16.37 6.95
C GLN A 349 6.51 15.77 6.00
N ALA A 350 7.77 16.18 6.12
CA ALA A 350 8.87 15.59 5.38
C ALA A 350 9.11 14.11 5.74
N CYS A 351 9.06 13.76 7.03
CA CYS A 351 9.20 12.38 7.48
C CYS A 351 8.07 11.49 6.96
N ILE A 352 6.82 11.96 7.01
CA ILE A 352 5.65 11.23 6.51
C ILE A 352 5.76 10.99 4.99
N LYS A 353 6.09 12.03 4.22
CA LYS A 353 6.30 11.90 2.77
C LYS A 353 7.44 10.94 2.45
N GLU A 354 8.56 11.01 3.18
CA GLU A 354 9.69 10.11 2.95
C GLU A 354 9.36 8.67 3.33
N GLY A 355 8.59 8.45 4.39
CA GLY A 355 8.10 7.14 4.79
C GLY A 355 7.21 6.50 3.73
N LEU A 356 6.22 7.26 3.22
CA LEU A 356 5.34 6.82 2.14
C LEU A 356 6.10 6.55 0.82
N ARG A 357 7.12 7.36 0.52
CA ARG A 357 7.99 7.15 -0.66
C ARG A 357 8.83 5.88 -0.52
N MET A 358 9.49 5.71 0.63
CA MET A 358 10.36 4.56 0.87
C MET A 358 9.57 3.25 0.96
N TYR A 359 8.39 3.29 1.57
CA TYR A 359 7.53 2.14 1.75
C TYR A 359 6.07 2.47 1.41
N PRO A 360 5.71 2.51 0.11
CA PRO A 360 4.32 2.72 -0.30
C PRO A 360 3.46 1.53 0.17
N PRO A 361 2.37 1.75 0.91
CA PRO A 361 1.59 0.65 1.51
C PRO A 361 0.93 -0.29 0.50
N VAL A 362 0.56 0.21 -0.68
CA VAL A 362 -0.12 -0.56 -1.72
C VAL A 362 0.77 -0.65 -2.96
N THR A 363 1.23 -1.85 -3.27
CA THR A 363 2.14 -2.14 -4.40
C THR A 363 1.55 -3.11 -5.44
N GLY A 364 0.27 -3.46 -5.31
CA GLY A 364 -0.44 -4.24 -6.31
C GLY A 364 -0.57 -3.52 -7.66
N LEU A 365 -0.83 -4.29 -8.73
CA LEU A 365 -0.86 -3.78 -10.10
C LEU A 365 -1.93 -2.70 -10.33
N LEU A 366 -3.09 -2.76 -9.65
CA LEU A 366 -4.21 -1.83 -9.84
C LEU A 366 -4.48 -1.52 -11.33
N ALA A 367 -4.53 -2.58 -12.14
CA ALA A 367 -4.37 -2.46 -13.58
C ALA A 367 -5.52 -1.73 -14.28
N LYS A 368 -5.18 -0.90 -15.26
CA LYS A 368 -6.12 -0.27 -16.19
C LYS A 368 -6.10 -0.97 -17.53
N GLN A 369 -7.23 -0.95 -18.22
CA GLN A 369 -7.39 -1.50 -19.55
C GLN A 369 -7.29 -0.38 -20.58
N VAL A 370 -6.48 -0.62 -21.62
CA VAL A 370 -6.35 0.25 -22.79
C VAL A 370 -7.70 0.32 -23.53
N PRO A 371 -8.15 1.53 -23.93
CA PRO A 371 -9.43 1.74 -24.59
C PRO A 371 -9.55 1.04 -25.96
N PRO A 372 -10.76 0.96 -26.54
CA PRO A 372 -11.03 0.34 -27.84
C PRO A 372 -10.19 0.87 -29.01
N ASP A 373 -9.75 2.14 -28.94
CA ASP A 373 -8.93 2.77 -29.98
C ASP A 373 -7.42 2.52 -29.81
N GLY A 374 -7.03 1.79 -28.76
CA GLY A 374 -5.62 1.63 -28.38
C GLY A 374 -5.07 2.84 -27.64
N ALA A 375 -3.78 2.81 -27.31
CA ALA A 375 -3.11 3.95 -26.70
C ALA A 375 -1.63 4.00 -27.06
N THR A 376 -1.12 5.21 -27.31
CA THR A 376 0.32 5.44 -27.42
C THR A 376 0.91 5.72 -26.03
N ILE A 377 1.94 4.94 -25.68
CA ILE A 377 2.66 4.94 -24.41
C ILE A 377 4.16 4.96 -24.72
N ASP A 378 4.89 5.95 -24.22
CA ASP A 378 6.34 6.09 -24.46
C ASP A 378 6.69 6.01 -25.96
N GLY A 379 5.86 6.59 -26.83
CA GLY A 379 6.00 6.55 -28.29
C GLY A 379 5.63 5.22 -28.96
N LYS A 380 5.18 4.22 -28.19
CA LYS A 380 4.84 2.87 -28.66
C LYS A 380 3.34 2.62 -28.58
N PHE A 381 2.79 1.88 -29.54
CA PHE A 381 1.36 1.57 -29.56
C PHE A 381 1.05 0.36 -28.68
N ALA A 382 0.13 0.51 -27.72
CA ALA A 382 -0.49 -0.56 -26.98
C ALA A 382 -1.88 -0.86 -27.57
N PRO A 383 -2.15 -2.10 -27.98
CA PRO A 383 -3.43 -2.45 -28.60
C PRO A 383 -4.57 -2.46 -27.56
N PRO A 384 -5.83 -2.36 -28.03
CA PRO A 384 -7.02 -2.42 -27.19
C PRO A 384 -7.04 -3.63 -26.27
N GLY A 385 -7.55 -3.45 -25.05
CA GLY A 385 -7.65 -4.55 -24.08
C GLY A 385 -6.33 -4.93 -23.39
N THR A 386 -5.20 -4.32 -23.76
CA THR A 386 -3.94 -4.44 -23.00
C THR A 386 -4.14 -3.89 -21.59
N TRP A 387 -3.60 -4.58 -20.59
CA TRP A 387 -3.64 -4.13 -19.21
C TRP A 387 -2.33 -3.42 -18.86
N ILE A 388 -2.42 -2.33 -18.10
CA ILE A 388 -1.28 -1.56 -17.63
C ILE A 388 -1.41 -1.45 -16.12
N GLY A 389 -0.51 -2.13 -15.41
CA GLY A 389 -0.37 -2.02 -13.96
C GLY A 389 0.54 -0.86 -13.57
N GLN A 390 0.34 -0.33 -12.36
CA GLN A 390 1.30 0.54 -11.71
C GLN A 390 2.45 -0.27 -11.07
N ASN A 391 3.66 0.24 -11.16
CA ASN A 391 4.76 -0.13 -10.28
C ASN A 391 4.99 1.03 -9.29
N SER A 392 4.16 1.08 -8.25
CA SER A 392 4.26 2.12 -7.22
C SER A 392 5.66 2.14 -6.58
N TRP A 393 6.23 0.96 -6.29
CA TRP A 393 7.56 0.86 -5.69
C TRP A 393 8.68 1.45 -6.54
N GLY A 394 8.68 1.15 -7.84
CA GLY A 394 9.63 1.71 -8.81
C GLY A 394 9.39 3.19 -9.08
N MET A 395 8.12 3.63 -9.14
CA MET A 395 7.74 5.03 -9.31
C MET A 395 8.32 5.90 -8.18
N GLN A 396 8.21 5.45 -6.93
CA GLN A 396 8.74 6.16 -5.75
C GLN A 396 10.29 6.10 -5.63
N ARG A 397 10.95 5.43 -6.58
CA ARG A 397 12.42 5.29 -6.67
C ARG A 397 13.00 5.82 -7.98
N ARG A 398 12.22 6.60 -8.72
CA ARG A 398 12.68 7.27 -9.94
C ARG A 398 13.74 8.33 -9.63
N LYS A 399 14.96 8.10 -10.11
CA LYS A 399 16.11 9.00 -9.92
C LYS A 399 15.92 10.38 -10.56
N ASP A 400 15.15 10.45 -11.64
CA ASP A 400 14.82 11.72 -12.31
C ASP A 400 13.82 12.58 -11.52
N ILE A 401 13.15 12.01 -10.51
CA ILE A 401 12.20 12.71 -9.64
C ILE A 401 12.84 12.98 -8.27
N TYR A 402 13.47 11.96 -7.69
CA TYR A 402 13.98 12.00 -6.32
C TYR A 402 15.50 12.15 -6.22
N GLY A 403 16.23 12.25 -7.33
CA GLY A 403 17.70 12.33 -7.31
C GLY A 403 18.37 10.96 -7.16
N VAL A 404 19.70 10.93 -7.09
CA VAL A 404 20.48 9.67 -7.17
C VAL A 404 20.39 8.80 -5.93
N ASP A 405 20.04 9.37 -4.78
CA ASP A 405 20.00 8.73 -3.46
C ASP A 405 18.61 8.23 -3.07
N VAL A 406 17.85 7.73 -4.05
CA VAL A 406 16.47 7.25 -3.88
C VAL A 406 16.31 6.14 -2.85
N ASP A 407 17.37 5.36 -2.59
CA ASP A 407 17.34 4.25 -1.64
C ASP A 407 17.71 4.70 -0.19
N VAL A 408 18.03 5.98 0.02
CA VAL A 408 18.31 6.56 1.33
C VAL A 408 17.06 7.25 1.90
N PHE A 409 16.71 6.95 3.15
CA PHE A 409 15.67 7.67 3.88
C PHE A 409 16.21 9.04 4.31
N ARG A 410 15.82 10.10 3.60
CA ARG A 410 16.27 11.47 3.85
C ARG A 410 15.10 12.46 3.78
N PRO A 411 14.41 12.74 4.89
CA PRO A 411 13.34 13.74 4.94
C PRO A 411 13.75 15.13 4.41
N GLU A 412 15.01 15.52 4.54
CA GLU A 412 15.54 16.79 4.04
C GLU A 412 15.26 17.04 2.56
N ARG A 413 15.05 15.99 1.75
CA ARG A 413 14.73 16.16 0.33
C ARG A 413 13.48 17.00 0.10
N TRP A 414 12.52 16.93 1.02
CA TRP A 414 11.21 17.57 0.94
C TRP A 414 11.25 19.04 1.35
N LEU A 415 12.35 19.48 1.97
CA LEU A 415 12.54 20.86 2.34
C LEU A 415 13.17 21.62 1.15
N PRO A 416 12.66 22.81 0.82
CA PRO A 416 13.32 23.67 -0.16
C PRO A 416 14.67 24.12 0.39
N LYS A 417 15.72 24.09 -0.45
CA LYS A 417 17.05 24.59 -0.07
C LYS A 417 17.10 26.11 -0.01
N ASP A 418 16.29 26.75 -0.85
CA ASP A 418 16.13 28.19 -0.97
C ASP A 418 14.70 28.50 -1.47
N ASN A 419 14.37 29.79 -1.62
CA ASN A 419 13.04 30.23 -2.08
C ASN A 419 12.92 30.31 -3.62
N SER A 420 13.84 29.70 -4.38
CA SER A 420 13.80 29.75 -5.84
C SER A 420 12.60 29.01 -6.41
N GLU A 421 12.13 29.45 -7.59
CA GLU A 421 11.09 28.74 -8.34
C GLU A 421 11.52 27.31 -8.73
N ALA A 422 12.81 27.09 -8.97
CA ALA A 422 13.34 25.77 -9.28
C ALA A 422 13.13 24.78 -8.12
N GLU A 423 13.40 25.21 -6.88
CA GLU A 423 13.17 24.38 -5.69
C GLU A 423 11.68 24.15 -5.43
N LYS A 424 10.82 25.16 -5.66
CA LYS A 424 9.36 25.00 -5.57
C LYS A 424 8.84 23.96 -6.56
N VAL A 425 9.28 24.04 -7.82
CA VAL A 425 8.91 23.06 -8.87
C VAL A 425 9.43 21.67 -8.53
N ARG A 426 10.67 21.54 -8.03
CA ARG A 426 11.27 20.26 -7.62
C ARG A 426 10.47 19.61 -6.49
N VAL A 427 10.21 20.33 -5.41
CA VAL A 427 9.45 19.84 -4.25
C VAL A 427 7.99 19.56 -4.63
N GLY A 428 7.40 20.40 -5.47
CA GLY A 428 6.06 20.21 -6.03
C GLY A 428 5.95 18.89 -6.80
N ARG A 429 6.82 18.66 -7.78
CA ARG A 429 6.86 17.41 -8.58
C ARG A 429 7.00 16.17 -7.72
N MET A 430 7.89 16.18 -6.73
CA MET A 430 8.03 15.06 -5.79
C MET A 430 6.77 14.87 -4.92
N THR A 431 6.18 15.96 -4.45
CA THR A 431 4.98 15.94 -3.58
C THR A 431 3.77 15.39 -4.34
N GLU A 432 3.58 15.78 -5.60
CA GLU A 432 2.55 15.22 -6.47
C GLU A 432 2.78 13.73 -6.72
N THR A 433 4.03 13.34 -7.01
CA THR A 433 4.38 11.94 -7.32
C THR A 433 4.20 11.02 -6.11
N VAL A 434 4.64 11.43 -4.91
CA VAL A 434 4.37 10.63 -3.69
C VAL A 434 2.89 10.65 -3.34
N GLY A 435 2.15 11.70 -3.69
CA GLY A 435 0.70 11.75 -3.53
C GLY A 435 -0.04 10.63 -4.26
N LEU A 436 0.55 10.07 -5.34
CA LEU A 436 -0.01 8.95 -6.09
C LEU A 436 -0.12 7.64 -5.29
N VAL A 437 0.53 7.53 -4.12
CA VAL A 437 0.28 6.41 -3.18
C VAL A 437 -1.17 6.36 -2.71
N PHE A 438 -1.88 7.49 -2.76
CA PHE A 438 -3.31 7.59 -2.48
C PHE A 438 -4.17 7.52 -3.75
N GLY A 439 -3.64 7.10 -4.90
CA GLY A 439 -4.36 7.12 -6.16
C GLY A 439 -4.52 8.52 -6.77
N TYR A 440 -5.24 8.59 -7.88
CA TYR A 440 -5.44 9.84 -8.63
C TYR A 440 -6.83 9.92 -9.27
N GLY A 441 -7.29 11.15 -9.53
CA GLY A 441 -8.54 11.43 -10.23
C GLY A 441 -9.76 10.74 -9.61
N ARG A 442 -10.57 10.07 -10.46
CA ARG A 442 -11.82 9.41 -10.04
C ARG A 442 -11.61 8.24 -9.08
N PHE A 443 -10.39 7.73 -8.96
CA PHE A 443 -10.05 6.58 -8.11
C PHE A 443 -9.18 6.94 -6.90
N GLY A 444 -9.08 8.23 -6.54
CA GLY A 444 -8.35 8.65 -5.35
C GLY A 444 -8.88 7.97 -4.07
N CYS A 445 -8.01 7.66 -3.13
CA CYS A 445 -8.33 6.99 -1.86
C CYS A 445 -9.41 7.76 -1.08
N LEU A 446 -10.51 7.09 -0.74
CA LEU A 446 -11.57 7.67 0.11
C LEU A 446 -11.05 7.99 1.52
N GLY A 447 -10.21 7.11 2.06
CA GLY A 447 -9.63 7.22 3.40
C GLY A 447 -8.42 8.17 3.49
N ARG A 448 -8.03 8.91 2.44
CA ARG A 448 -6.82 9.75 2.47
C ARG A 448 -6.80 10.72 3.65
N GLY A 449 -7.93 11.34 3.97
CA GLY A 449 -8.05 12.27 5.09
C GLY A 449 -7.76 11.59 6.43
N VAL A 450 -8.42 10.45 6.68
CA VAL A 450 -8.26 9.63 7.89
C VAL A 450 -6.82 9.12 8.01
N ALA A 451 -6.29 8.50 6.96
CA ALA A 451 -4.92 7.97 6.98
C ALA A 451 -3.86 9.05 7.21
N THR A 452 -4.03 10.24 6.60
CA THR A 452 -3.10 11.36 6.83
C THR A 452 -3.18 11.86 8.28
N MET A 453 -4.37 11.92 8.86
CA MET A 453 -4.58 12.27 10.26
C MET A 453 -3.93 11.26 11.20
N GLU A 454 -4.13 9.97 10.97
CA GLU A 454 -3.47 8.90 11.73
C GLU A 454 -1.95 8.99 11.63
N LEU A 455 -1.38 9.31 10.45
CA LEU A 455 0.06 9.49 10.28
C LEU A 455 0.60 10.73 10.99
N ASN A 456 -0.09 11.86 10.87
CA ASN A 456 0.27 13.12 11.51
C ASN A 456 0.31 12.99 13.03
N LYS A 457 -0.70 12.33 13.60
CA LYS A 457 -0.87 12.21 15.05
C LYS A 457 -0.05 11.03 15.56
N GLY A 458 -0.20 9.85 14.97
CA GLY A 458 0.47 8.62 15.41
C GLY A 458 2.00 8.69 15.38
N LEU A 459 2.61 9.39 14.42
CA LEU A 459 4.08 9.44 14.31
C LEU A 459 4.73 10.24 15.43
N ILE A 460 4.10 11.34 15.84
CA ILE A 460 4.58 12.21 16.91
C ILE A 460 4.23 11.62 18.27
N GLU A 461 2.98 11.20 18.40
CA GLU A 461 2.41 10.93 19.71
C GLU A 461 3.01 9.70 20.36
N VAL A 462 3.44 8.68 19.59
CA VAL A 462 4.06 7.43 20.07
C VAL A 462 5.25 7.63 21.04
N ARG A 463 5.75 8.84 21.30
CA ARG A 463 6.68 9.11 22.40
C ARG A 463 6.53 10.38 23.25
N ILE A 464 5.51 11.20 23.07
CA ILE A 464 5.42 12.46 23.84
C ILE A 464 4.51 12.27 25.05
N SER A 465 4.88 11.33 25.92
CA SER A 465 4.32 11.24 27.27
C SER A 465 5.13 12.16 28.20
N PRO A 466 4.49 12.94 29.09
CA PRO A 466 5.13 13.92 29.97
C PRO A 466 6.03 13.34 31.08
N PHE A 467 6.30 12.02 31.08
CA PHE A 467 6.96 11.31 32.19
C PHE A 467 8.39 10.85 31.93
N LEU A 468 9.09 11.39 30.92
CA LEU A 468 10.55 11.31 30.93
C LEU A 468 11.11 12.48 31.74
N PRO A 469 11.81 12.22 32.86
CA PRO A 469 12.43 13.28 33.63
C PRO A 469 13.42 14.02 32.75
N ASP A 470 13.53 15.32 33.01
CA ASP A 470 14.50 16.28 32.51
C ASP A 470 15.95 15.82 32.77
N ARG A 471 16.36 14.72 32.15
CA ARG A 471 17.76 14.33 31.99
C ARG A 471 18.08 14.80 30.59
N GLY A 472 18.94 15.80 30.45
CA GLY A 472 19.35 16.44 29.18
C GLY A 472 19.94 15.52 28.09
N GLU A 473 19.65 14.23 28.08
CA GLU A 473 19.87 13.26 27.03
C GLU A 473 18.52 12.87 26.43
N VAL A 474 18.27 13.28 25.19
CA VAL A 474 17.09 12.83 24.43
C VAL A 474 17.19 11.31 24.28
N PRO A 475 16.35 10.49 24.94
CA PRO A 475 16.51 9.05 24.86
C PRO A 475 16.19 8.63 23.42
N PHE A 476 17.18 8.13 22.67
CA PHE A 476 16.99 7.64 21.32
C PHE A 476 16.04 6.43 21.30
N TRP A 477 15.32 6.24 20.20
CA TRP A 477 14.61 4.98 19.98
C TRP A 477 15.69 3.95 19.69
N ARG A 478 15.89 2.95 20.57
CA ARG A 478 16.81 1.84 20.26
C ARG A 478 16.04 0.78 19.49
N ALA A 479 16.10 0.85 18.16
CA ALA A 479 15.62 -0.23 17.32
C ALA A 479 16.52 -1.46 17.53
N ARG A 480 15.93 -2.61 17.89
CA ARG A 480 16.61 -3.90 17.80
C ARG A 480 16.06 -4.62 16.57
N THR A 481 16.87 -4.72 15.53
CA THR A 481 16.60 -5.65 14.43
C THR A 481 17.12 -7.00 14.88
N ASP A 482 16.23 -7.92 15.24
CA ASP A 482 16.64 -9.27 15.59
C ASP A 482 17.14 -9.96 14.32
N SER A 483 18.45 -10.18 14.22
CA SER A 483 19.13 -10.81 13.07
C SER A 483 18.74 -12.28 12.87
N SER A 484 17.87 -12.81 13.73
CA SER A 484 17.32 -14.17 13.72
C SER A 484 16.19 -14.36 12.70
N SER A 485 15.60 -13.26 12.19
CA SER A 485 14.74 -13.31 10.99
C SER A 485 15.56 -12.89 9.78
N SER A 486 16.18 -13.88 9.14
CA SER A 486 17.02 -13.70 7.96
C SER A 486 16.21 -13.07 6.81
N PHE A 487 16.22 -11.74 6.70
CA PHE A 487 16.16 -11.06 5.42
C PHE A 487 17.55 -11.17 4.80
N SER A 488 17.76 -12.27 4.09
CA SER A 488 18.93 -12.42 3.23
C SER A 488 18.82 -11.38 2.11
N PHE A 489 19.68 -10.36 2.14
CA PHE A 489 20.12 -9.70 0.92
C PHE A 489 20.87 -10.74 0.09
N GLY A 490 20.13 -11.57 -0.64
CA GLY A 490 20.70 -12.51 -1.57
C GLY A 490 21.30 -11.73 -2.73
N THR A 491 22.62 -11.51 -2.71
CA THR A 491 23.39 -11.27 -3.92
C THR A 491 23.32 -12.53 -4.77
N THR A 492 22.28 -12.65 -5.60
CA THR A 492 22.24 -13.69 -6.62
C THR A 492 23.21 -13.29 -7.73
N SER A 493 24.36 -13.96 -7.73
CA SER A 493 25.24 -14.10 -8.89
C SER A 493 24.41 -14.48 -10.13
N SER A 494 24.43 -13.63 -11.15
CA SER A 494 23.84 -13.91 -12.45
C SER A 494 24.51 -15.13 -13.13
N PRO A 495 23.75 -16.07 -13.72
CA PRO A 495 24.32 -17.11 -14.54
C PRO A 495 24.25 -16.69 -16.01
N PHE A 496 25.23 -15.92 -16.48
CA PHE A 496 25.53 -15.84 -17.92
C PHE A 496 27.04 -15.77 -18.11
N PRO A 497 27.61 -16.56 -19.04
CA PRO A 497 29.05 -16.68 -19.21
C PRO A 497 29.61 -15.40 -19.84
N SER A 498 30.63 -14.83 -19.21
CA SER A 498 31.48 -13.82 -19.83
C SER A 498 32.36 -14.47 -20.91
N PRO A 499 32.60 -13.82 -22.07
CA PRO A 499 33.53 -14.34 -23.05
C PRO A 499 34.96 -14.23 -22.52
N SER A 500 35.71 -15.31 -22.70
CA SER A 500 37.12 -15.49 -22.36
C SER A 500 38.06 -14.50 -23.04
N ARG A 501 39.08 -14.10 -22.28
CA ARG A 501 40.24 -13.25 -22.62
C ARG A 501 41.01 -13.67 -23.89
N SER A 502 41.59 -12.68 -24.57
CA SER A 502 43.05 -12.60 -24.82
C SER A 502 43.38 -11.17 -25.25
N THR A 503 44.30 -10.45 -24.60
CA THR A 503 45.71 -10.45 -25.03
C THR A 503 46.63 -9.89 -23.94
N SER A 504 47.85 -10.39 -24.00
CA SER A 504 49.02 -10.21 -23.15
C SER A 504 49.72 -8.85 -23.29
N CYS A 505 50.32 -8.36 -22.20
CA CYS A 505 51.72 -7.90 -22.08
C CYS A 505 51.89 -7.31 -20.66
N ALA A 506 52.64 -7.95 -19.78
CA ALA A 506 54.10 -7.88 -19.61
C ALA A 506 54.54 -6.74 -18.66
N SER A 507 54.91 -7.19 -17.46
CA SER A 507 55.81 -6.67 -16.41
C SER A 507 56.74 -5.48 -16.69
N ALA A 508 56.90 -4.61 -15.67
CA ALA A 508 58.16 -4.11 -15.07
C ALA A 508 57.84 -2.95 -14.10
N SER A 509 57.86 -3.13 -12.77
CA SER A 509 59.00 -3.03 -11.83
C SER A 509 59.31 -1.61 -11.30
N SER A 510 59.45 -1.55 -9.97
CA SER A 510 60.25 -0.61 -9.15
C SER A 510 59.77 0.84 -8.99
N SER A 511 59.40 1.26 -7.77
CA SER A 511 60.35 1.69 -6.73
C SER A 511 59.65 2.54 -5.66
N THR A 512 60.14 2.33 -4.44
CA THR A 512 59.88 3.01 -3.16
C THR A 512 60.11 4.52 -3.21
N ARG A 513 59.23 5.29 -2.54
CA ARG A 513 59.66 6.32 -1.58
C ARG A 513 58.52 6.83 -0.69
N THR A 514 58.75 6.69 0.61
CA THR A 514 58.13 7.38 1.74
C THR A 514 58.75 8.77 1.95
N CYS A 515 57.93 9.74 2.36
CA CYS A 515 58.21 10.92 3.20
C CYS A 515 56.86 11.66 3.34
N GLY A 516 56.31 12.04 4.49
CA GLY A 516 56.93 12.41 5.75
C GLY A 516 56.84 13.93 5.92
N SER A 517 55.73 14.41 6.50
CA SER A 517 55.50 15.66 7.26
C SER A 517 56.42 16.88 7.07
N ALA A 518 55.80 18.00 6.73
CA ALA A 518 55.93 19.29 7.41
C ALA A 518 54.59 20.03 7.34
#